data_AF-A0A3M2CLC3-F1
#
_entry.id   AF-A0A3M2CLC3-F1
#
_cell.length_a   1.000
_cell.length_b   1.000
_cell.length_c   1.000
_cell.angle_alpha   90.00
_cell.angle_beta   90.00
_cell.angle_gamma   90.00
#
_symmetry.space_group_name_H-M   'P 1'
#
loop_
_entity.id
_entity.type
_entity.pdbx_description
1 polymer ?
#
loop_
_entity_poly.entity_id
_entity_poly.type
_entity_poly.pdbx_seq_one_letter_code
_entity_poly.pdbx_strand_id
1 'polypeptide(L)'
;GGPLRPNPRRPRLRPPTHTADLVQVRRDVFWQNVVREILLALAAAAANDTGRLSPSAAGAASSPSPTADLFDGRMGVITSLGQRIPIGDVVPVFAVSSPGTPEDRIRSNDVQCTIFRIRTPSGESYTLPITQIVGVHALSDQLADQLEQAARDMEDTDNDGNRLPFGFAAYTSLARSESELRNRSNPDQAPNAPKPDPE
;
A
#
# COMPACT_ATOMS: atom_id res chain seq x y z
N GLY A 1 -50.86 44.90 -27.95
CA GLY A 1 -49.81 43.93 -27.63
C GLY A 1 -48.57 44.68 -27.21
N GLY A 2 -48.17 44.57 -25.94
CA GLY A 2 -46.90 45.10 -25.43
C GLY A 2 -45.90 43.94 -25.24
N PRO A 3 -44.58 44.18 -25.34
CA PRO A 3 -43.60 43.10 -25.27
C PRO A 3 -43.46 42.59 -23.83
N LEU A 4 -43.59 41.27 -23.66
CA LEU A 4 -43.29 40.55 -22.42
C LEU A 4 -41.81 40.75 -22.07
N ARG A 5 -41.53 41.37 -20.92
CA ARG A 5 -40.16 41.48 -20.39
C ARG A 5 -39.62 40.09 -20.03
N PRO A 6 -38.35 39.77 -20.35
CA PRO A 6 -37.75 38.49 -19.95
C PRO A 6 -37.54 38.45 -18.43
N ASN A 7 -38.02 37.37 -17.81
CA ASN A 7 -37.96 37.09 -16.38
C ASN A 7 -36.50 36.95 -15.91
N PRO A 8 -36.04 37.71 -14.89
CA PRO A 8 -34.65 37.63 -14.43
C PRO A 8 -34.40 36.31 -13.69
N ARG A 9 -33.60 35.44 -14.33
CA ARG A 9 -32.72 34.43 -13.74
C ARG A 9 -33.29 33.70 -12.52
N ARG A 10 -33.98 32.57 -12.76
CA ARG A 10 -34.06 31.50 -11.75
C ARG A 10 -32.63 31.14 -11.31
N PRO A 11 -32.32 31.07 -10.01
CA PRO A 11 -31.08 30.48 -9.54
C PRO A 11 -30.94 29.10 -10.17
N ARG A 12 -29.82 28.83 -10.84
CA ARG A 12 -29.48 27.46 -11.23
C ARG A 12 -29.37 26.66 -9.94
N LEU A 13 -30.39 25.87 -9.60
CA LEU A 13 -30.33 24.85 -8.58
C LEU A 13 -29.12 23.98 -8.92
N ARG A 14 -28.04 24.08 -8.13
CA ARG A 14 -26.95 23.11 -8.21
C ARG A 14 -27.57 21.72 -8.01
N PRO A 15 -27.25 20.72 -8.83
CA PRO A 15 -27.71 19.37 -8.56
C PRO A 15 -27.25 18.97 -7.15
N PRO A 16 -28.07 18.23 -6.39
CA PRO A 16 -27.76 17.89 -5.01
C PRO A 16 -26.44 17.12 -4.93
N THR A 17 -25.54 17.57 -4.06
CA THR A 17 -24.23 16.95 -3.73
C THR A 17 -24.34 15.48 -3.31
N HIS A 18 -25.53 15.07 -2.88
CA HIS A 18 -25.86 13.74 -2.36
C HIS A 18 -25.54 12.57 -3.32
N THR A 19 -25.48 12.80 -4.64
CA THR A 19 -25.14 11.74 -5.60
C THR A 19 -23.64 11.51 -5.72
N ALA A 20 -22.82 12.57 -5.57
CA ALA A 20 -21.37 12.45 -5.65
C ALA A 20 -20.81 11.69 -4.44
N ASP A 21 -21.32 11.98 -3.25
CA ASP A 21 -20.92 11.31 -2.01
C ASP A 21 -21.25 9.81 -2.04
N LEU A 22 -22.43 9.44 -2.55
CA LEU A 22 -22.82 8.03 -2.72
C LEU A 22 -21.94 7.29 -3.74
N VAL A 23 -21.52 7.97 -4.82
CA VAL A 23 -20.60 7.38 -5.80
C VAL A 23 -19.22 7.15 -5.17
N GLN A 24 -18.73 8.09 -4.36
CA GLN A 24 -17.45 7.96 -3.69
C GLN A 24 -17.46 6.79 -2.69
N VAL A 25 -18.48 6.71 -1.82
CA VAL A 25 -18.62 5.61 -0.87
C VAL A 25 -18.65 4.24 -1.58
N ARG A 26 -19.36 4.14 -2.71
CA ARG A 26 -19.39 2.90 -3.51
C ARG A 26 -18.02 2.55 -4.08
N ARG A 27 -17.26 3.54 -4.56
CA ARG A 27 -15.89 3.34 -5.05
C ARG A 27 -14.95 2.90 -3.94
N ASP A 28 -15.06 3.50 -2.76
CA ASP A 28 -14.22 3.16 -1.61
C ASP A 28 -14.48 1.72 -1.16
N VAL A 29 -15.75 1.31 -1.04
CA VAL A 29 -16.12 -0.08 -0.72
C VAL A 29 -15.63 -1.06 -1.80
N PHE A 30 -15.81 -0.71 -3.07
CA PHE A 30 -15.31 -1.53 -4.18
C PHE A 30 -13.80 -1.73 -4.08
N TRP A 31 -13.03 -0.66 -3.90
CA TRP A 31 -11.57 -0.75 -3.80
C TRP A 31 -11.10 -1.47 -2.55
N GLN A 32 -11.75 -1.27 -1.41
CA GLN A 32 -11.45 -2.04 -0.19
C GLN A 32 -11.65 -3.54 -0.39
N ASN A 33 -12.70 -3.94 -1.12
CA ASN A 33 -12.92 -5.35 -1.45
C ASN A 33 -11.84 -5.87 -2.41
N VAL A 34 -11.47 -5.12 -3.45
CA VAL A 34 -10.38 -5.51 -4.37
C VAL A 34 -9.07 -5.69 -3.63
N VAL A 35 -8.68 -4.72 -2.79
CA VAL A 35 -7.44 -4.81 -1.99
C VAL A 35 -7.50 -5.99 -1.03
N ARG A 36 -8.65 -6.23 -0.39
CA ARG A 36 -8.82 -7.38 0.50
C ARG A 36 -8.61 -8.69 -0.22
N GLU A 37 -9.25 -8.90 -1.37
CA GLU A 37 -9.10 -10.12 -2.15
C GLU A 37 -7.65 -10.34 -2.57
N ILE A 38 -6.94 -9.28 -2.97
CA ILE A 38 -5.51 -9.37 -3.29
C ILE A 38 -4.71 -9.80 -2.05
N LEU A 39 -4.93 -9.17 -0.89
CA LEU A 39 -4.20 -9.49 0.34
C LEU A 39 -4.52 -10.89 0.87
N LEU A 40 -5.75 -11.37 0.71
CA LEU A 40 -6.14 -12.74 1.03
C LEU A 40 -5.47 -13.75 0.09
N ALA A 41 -5.45 -13.46 -1.22
CA ALA A 41 -4.73 -14.29 -2.20
C ALA A 41 -3.23 -14.35 -1.91
N LEU A 42 -2.62 -13.21 -1.55
CA LEU A 42 -1.22 -13.15 -1.13
C LEU A 42 -0.98 -13.90 0.18
N ALA A 43 -1.88 -13.80 1.15
CA ALA A 43 -1.77 -14.58 2.38
C ALA A 43 -1.86 -16.09 2.12
N ALA A 44 -2.76 -16.53 1.23
CA ALA A 44 -2.86 -17.93 0.82
C ALA A 44 -1.59 -18.41 0.11
N ALA A 45 -1.04 -17.60 -0.81
CA ALA A 45 0.22 -17.89 -1.49
C ALA A 45 1.40 -17.96 -0.49
N ALA A 46 1.53 -16.98 0.40
CA ALA A 46 2.57 -16.94 1.43
C ALA A 46 2.48 -18.15 2.36
N ALA A 47 1.27 -18.58 2.71
CA ALA A 47 1.06 -19.69 3.63
C ALA A 47 1.35 -21.07 3.00
N ASN A 48 1.25 -21.18 1.67
CA ASN A 48 1.73 -22.32 0.91
C ASN A 48 3.26 -22.36 0.80
N ASP A 49 3.89 -21.20 0.56
CA ASP A 49 5.34 -21.09 0.32
C ASP A 49 6.18 -21.18 1.61
N THR A 50 5.70 -20.59 2.70
CA THR A 50 6.38 -20.62 4.02
C THR A 50 6.08 -21.87 4.84
N GLY A 51 5.28 -22.81 4.31
CA GLY A 51 4.84 -24.01 5.02
C GLY A 51 3.86 -23.74 6.18
N ARG A 52 3.33 -22.52 6.33
CA ARG A 52 2.34 -22.19 7.38
C ARG A 52 1.04 -23.00 7.30
N LEU A 53 0.68 -23.51 6.12
CA LEU A 53 -0.45 -24.42 5.92
C LEU A 53 -0.03 -25.90 5.85
N SER A 54 1.27 -26.22 5.93
CA SER A 54 1.74 -27.61 5.94
C SER A 54 1.47 -28.23 7.32
N PRO A 55 0.73 -29.35 7.41
CA PRO A 55 0.56 -30.10 8.66
C PRO A 55 1.83 -30.85 9.10
N SER A 56 2.94 -30.69 8.37
CA SER A 56 4.21 -31.40 8.58
C SER A 56 5.38 -30.42 8.72
N ALA A 57 6.26 -30.71 9.70
CA ALA A 57 7.51 -29.99 9.97
C ALA A 57 8.51 -30.03 8.80
N ALA A 58 8.26 -30.83 7.75
CA ALA A 58 9.09 -30.91 6.54
C ALA A 58 8.69 -29.91 5.43
N GLY A 59 7.65 -29.08 5.63
CA GLY A 59 7.14 -28.13 4.63
C GLY A 59 7.99 -26.86 4.41
N ALA A 60 9.16 -26.76 5.03
CA ALA A 60 10.04 -25.59 4.99
C ALA A 60 11.18 -25.69 3.94
N ALA A 61 11.07 -26.62 2.97
CA ALA A 61 12.03 -26.70 1.88
C ALA A 61 11.68 -25.64 0.82
N SER A 62 12.39 -24.52 0.85
CA SER A 62 12.37 -23.47 -0.17
C SER A 62 12.74 -24.04 -1.54
N SER A 63 11.73 -24.52 -2.26
CA SER A 63 11.80 -24.62 -3.72
C SER A 63 11.50 -23.24 -4.29
N PRO A 64 12.10 -22.82 -5.41
CA PRO A 64 11.73 -21.57 -6.08
C PRO A 64 10.30 -21.72 -6.58
N SER A 65 9.32 -21.37 -5.74
CA SER A 65 7.93 -21.33 -6.17
C SER A 65 7.77 -20.14 -7.11
N PRO A 66 6.93 -20.24 -8.15
CA PRO A 66 6.63 -19.10 -9.03
C PRO A 66 5.99 -17.92 -8.29
N THR A 67 5.73 -18.04 -6.99
CA THR A 67 5.22 -17.00 -6.10
C THR A 67 6.30 -16.33 -5.24
N ALA A 68 7.54 -16.80 -5.26
CA ALA A 68 8.64 -16.23 -4.47
C ALA A 68 8.88 -14.74 -4.81
N ASP A 69 8.77 -14.39 -6.09
CA ASP A 69 8.91 -13.02 -6.60
C ASP A 69 7.81 -12.06 -6.08
N LEU A 70 6.73 -12.59 -5.51
CA LEU A 70 5.68 -11.76 -4.89
C LEU A 70 6.07 -11.25 -3.50
N PHE A 71 7.10 -11.85 -2.88
CA PHE A 71 7.51 -11.61 -1.49
C PHE A 71 8.96 -11.13 -1.34
N ASP A 72 9.63 -10.84 -2.45
CA ASP A 72 11.01 -10.32 -2.46
C ASP A 72 11.07 -8.78 -2.26
N GLY A 73 9.91 -8.13 -2.16
CA GLY A 73 9.79 -6.67 -2.06
C GLY A 73 9.48 -5.96 -3.37
N ARG A 74 9.26 -6.67 -4.48
CA ARG A 74 8.73 -6.09 -5.74
C ARG A 74 7.25 -5.76 -5.68
N MET A 75 6.53 -6.29 -4.70
CA MET A 75 5.14 -5.98 -4.39
C MET A 75 5.06 -5.14 -3.11
N GLY A 76 4.08 -4.23 -3.03
CA GLY A 76 3.92 -3.33 -1.90
C GLY A 76 2.49 -2.86 -1.72
N VAL A 77 2.12 -2.50 -0.49
CA VAL A 77 0.86 -1.78 -0.22
C VAL A 77 1.11 -0.28 -0.16
N ILE A 78 0.10 0.50 -0.53
CA ILE A 78 0.09 1.96 -0.36
C ILE A 78 -0.89 2.29 0.77
N THR A 79 -0.42 3.00 1.79
CA THR A 79 -1.27 3.45 2.90
C THR A 79 -2.01 4.75 2.55
N SER A 80 -3.04 5.09 3.31
CA SER A 80 -3.76 6.37 3.20
C SER A 80 -2.88 7.60 3.42
N LEU A 81 -1.73 7.43 4.08
CA LEU A 81 -0.71 8.48 4.25
C LEU A 81 0.29 8.53 3.07
N GLY A 82 0.09 7.72 2.03
CA GLY A 82 0.99 7.62 0.88
C GLY A 82 2.27 6.82 1.15
N GLN A 83 2.40 6.19 2.32
CA GLN A 83 3.53 5.31 2.60
C GLN A 83 3.43 4.04 1.77
N ARG A 84 4.53 3.65 1.13
CA ARG A 84 4.64 2.37 0.43
C ARG A 84 5.36 1.39 1.34
N ILE A 85 4.75 0.23 1.59
CA ILE A 85 5.30 -0.82 2.45
C ILE A 85 5.53 -2.04 1.57
N PRO A 86 6.80 -2.47 1.36
CA PRO A 86 7.11 -3.68 0.61
C PRO A 86 6.54 -4.91 1.31
N ILE A 87 6.07 -5.88 0.53
CA ILE A 87 5.50 -7.12 1.02
C ILE A 87 6.58 -8.21 0.95
N GLY A 88 6.88 -8.80 2.10
CA GLY A 88 7.65 -10.04 2.25
C GLY A 88 6.92 -11.16 3.00
N ASP A 89 5.76 -10.86 3.61
CA ASP A 89 4.77 -11.83 4.11
C ASP A 89 3.46 -11.08 4.40
N VAL A 90 2.32 -11.76 4.28
CA VAL A 90 0.99 -11.20 4.60
C VAL A 90 0.22 -12.19 5.47
N VAL A 91 -0.32 -11.70 6.59
CA VAL A 91 -1.08 -12.52 7.55
C VAL A 91 -2.39 -11.83 7.91
N PRO A 92 -3.56 -12.44 7.69
CA PRO A 92 -4.80 -11.94 8.27
C PRO A 92 -4.74 -12.06 9.80
N VAL A 93 -5.05 -10.99 10.52
CA VAL A 93 -4.93 -10.93 12.00
C VAL A 93 -6.26 -11.20 12.70
N PHE A 94 -7.38 -10.82 12.07
CA PHE A 94 -8.72 -11.05 12.59
C PHE A 94 -9.61 -11.66 11.52
N ALA A 95 -9.94 -12.94 11.68
CA ALA A 95 -11.02 -13.62 11.00
C ALA A 95 -11.92 -14.22 12.08
N VAL A 96 -13.10 -13.63 12.33
CA VAL A 96 -14.06 -14.29 13.23
C VAL A 96 -14.75 -15.34 12.36
N SER A 97 -14.39 -16.60 12.50
CA SER A 97 -15.17 -17.66 11.89
C SER A 97 -16.49 -17.78 12.65
N SER A 98 -17.62 -17.55 11.99
CA SER A 98 -18.90 -17.97 12.56
C SER A 98 -18.86 -19.49 12.79
N PRO A 99 -19.35 -20.00 13.94
CA PRO A 99 -19.45 -21.44 14.15
C PRO A 99 -20.36 -22.05 13.08
N GLY A 100 -19.88 -23.07 12.37
CA GLY A 100 -20.56 -23.64 11.20
C GLY A 100 -19.74 -24.70 10.46
N THR A 101 -20.20 -25.04 9.24
CA THR A 101 -19.56 -26.01 8.35
C THR A 101 -18.17 -25.53 7.89
N PRO A 102 -17.29 -26.42 7.38
CA PRO A 102 -16.00 -26.00 6.80
C PRO A 102 -16.14 -24.95 5.70
N GLU A 103 -17.20 -25.02 4.89
CA GLU A 103 -17.52 -24.06 3.82
C GLU A 103 -17.92 -22.69 4.39
N ASP A 104 -18.69 -22.67 5.49
CA ASP A 104 -19.05 -21.44 6.20
C ASP A 104 -17.82 -20.76 6.83
N ARG A 105 -16.84 -21.54 7.30
CA ARG A 105 -15.58 -20.98 7.83
C ARG A 105 -14.74 -20.34 6.74
N ILE A 106 -14.65 -20.95 5.57
CA ILE A 106 -13.93 -20.38 4.42
C ILE A 106 -14.59 -19.05 4.02
N ARG A 107 -15.92 -19.02 3.86
CA ARG A 107 -16.67 -17.78 3.57
C ARG A 107 -16.55 -16.73 4.68
N SER A 108 -16.54 -17.14 5.95
CA SER A 108 -16.38 -16.23 7.10
C SER A 108 -14.97 -15.65 7.18
N ASN A 109 -13.95 -16.39 6.73
CA ASN A 109 -12.58 -15.93 6.64
C ASN A 109 -12.42 -14.85 5.54
N ASP A 110 -13.01 -15.10 4.37
CA ASP A 110 -12.98 -14.17 3.24
C ASP A 110 -13.78 -12.88 3.52
N VAL A 111 -14.94 -13.00 4.17
CA VAL A 111 -15.85 -11.87 4.45
C VAL A 111 -15.41 -11.01 5.63
N GLN A 112 -14.58 -11.50 6.55
CA GLN A 112 -14.34 -10.80 7.83
C GLN A 112 -12.91 -10.29 8.04
N CYS A 113 -11.94 -10.72 7.22
CA CYS A 113 -10.59 -10.19 7.31
C CYS A 113 -10.56 -8.70 6.94
N THR A 114 -10.43 -7.87 7.97
CA THR A 114 -10.34 -6.41 7.84
C THR A 114 -9.02 -5.87 8.36
N ILE A 115 -8.17 -6.70 8.97
CA ILE A 115 -6.86 -6.32 9.51
C ILE A 115 -5.82 -7.33 9.02
N PHE A 116 -4.76 -6.80 8.42
CA PHE A 116 -3.66 -7.57 7.87
C PHE A 116 -2.34 -7.14 8.53
N ARG A 117 -1.50 -8.12 8.86
CA ARG A 117 -0.11 -7.91 9.23
C ARG A 117 0.75 -8.14 8.01
N ILE A 118 1.49 -7.12 7.60
CA ILE A 118 2.42 -7.14 6.48
C ILE A 118 3.82 -7.10 7.05
N ARG A 119 4.64 -8.09 6.73
CA ARG A 119 6.07 -8.08 7.05
C ARG A 119 6.83 -7.65 5.81
N THR A 120 7.80 -6.75 5.96
CA THR A 120 8.71 -6.38 4.86
C THR A 120 9.77 -7.46 4.65
N PRO A 121 10.45 -7.50 3.50
CA PRO A 121 11.63 -8.36 3.31
C PRO A 121 12.76 -8.06 4.31
N SER A 122 12.86 -6.81 4.80
CA SER A 122 13.81 -6.40 5.83
C SER A 122 13.42 -6.85 7.26
N GLY A 123 12.21 -7.41 7.44
CA GLY A 123 11.74 -7.96 8.73
C GLY A 123 10.86 -7.02 9.56
N GLU A 124 10.68 -5.76 9.16
CA GLU A 124 9.72 -4.85 9.80
C GLU A 124 8.29 -5.37 9.64
N SER A 125 7.42 -5.10 10.61
CA SER A 125 6.03 -5.59 10.59
C SER A 125 5.03 -4.46 10.84
N TYR A 126 4.03 -4.37 9.97
CA TYR A 126 2.98 -3.36 9.99
C TYR A 126 1.63 -4.06 10.13
N THR A 127 0.82 -3.67 11.12
CA THR A 127 -0.55 -4.20 11.27
C THR A 127 -1.53 -3.12 10.86
N LEU A 128 -2.21 -3.33 9.74
CA LEU A 128 -3.02 -2.31 9.07
C LEU A 128 -4.45 -2.81 8.86
N PRO A 129 -5.47 -2.01 9.23
CA PRO A 129 -6.81 -2.24 8.75
C PRO A 129 -6.90 -1.95 7.25
N ILE A 130 -7.83 -2.62 6.55
CA ILE A 130 -8.05 -2.46 5.11
C ILE A 130 -8.38 -1.01 4.73
N THR A 131 -9.04 -0.26 5.63
CA THR A 131 -9.38 1.15 5.43
C THR A 131 -8.16 2.06 5.38
N GLN A 132 -7.01 1.62 5.90
CA GLN A 132 -5.74 2.34 5.79
C GLN A 132 -4.95 1.95 4.54
N ILE A 133 -5.36 0.92 3.79
CA ILE A 133 -4.69 0.47 2.58
C ILE A 133 -5.49 0.95 1.38
N VAL A 134 -4.92 1.88 0.61
CA VAL A 134 -5.60 2.50 -0.54
C VAL A 134 -5.29 1.80 -1.86
N GLY A 135 -4.29 0.91 -1.88
CA GLY A 135 -3.96 0.14 -3.06
C GLY A 135 -2.81 -0.83 -2.86
N VAL A 136 -2.60 -1.66 -3.87
CA VAL A 136 -1.44 -2.54 -4.02
C VAL A 136 -0.67 -2.09 -5.25
N HIS A 137 0.65 -2.16 -5.17
CA HIS A 137 1.55 -1.72 -6.22
C HIS A 137 2.60 -2.81 -6.47
N ALA A 138 2.91 -3.02 -7.74
CA ALA A 138 4.01 -3.87 -8.18
C ALA A 138 5.02 -3.01 -8.96
N LEU A 139 6.31 -3.26 -8.73
CA LEU A 139 7.37 -2.73 -9.58
C LEU A 139 7.31 -3.38 -10.96
N SER A 140 7.65 -2.63 -12.00
CA SER A 140 7.90 -3.23 -13.31
C SER A 140 9.23 -3.99 -13.28
N ASP A 141 9.35 -5.04 -14.09
CA ASP A 141 10.59 -5.83 -14.19
C ASP A 141 11.79 -4.92 -14.51
N GLN A 142 11.62 -4.00 -15.47
CA GLN A 142 12.66 -3.04 -15.84
C GLN A 142 13.12 -2.16 -14.66
N LEU A 143 12.21 -1.74 -13.77
CA LEU A 143 12.57 -0.93 -12.61
C LEU A 143 13.20 -1.79 -11.51
N ALA A 144 12.74 -3.03 -11.34
CA ALA A 144 13.36 -3.98 -10.43
C ALA A 144 14.81 -4.28 -10.85
N ASP A 145 15.06 -4.50 -12.13
CA ASP A 145 16.40 -4.73 -12.69
C ASP A 145 17.32 -3.52 -12.48
N GLN A 146 16.80 -2.30 -12.69
CA GLN A 146 17.55 -1.07 -12.43
C GLN A 146 17.92 -0.90 -10.95
N LEU A 147 17.00 -1.23 -10.04
CA LEU A 147 17.25 -1.16 -8.61
C LEU A 147 18.24 -2.24 -8.15
N GLU A 148 18.16 -3.44 -8.72
CA GLU A 148 19.11 -4.52 -8.45
C GLU A 148 20.52 -4.15 -8.93
N GLN A 149 20.62 -3.58 -10.14
CA GLN A 149 21.89 -3.11 -10.66
C GLN A 149 22.48 -1.98 -9.80
N ALA A 150 21.66 -1.01 -9.41
CA ALA A 150 22.09 0.08 -8.54
C ALA A 150 22.55 -0.40 -7.15
N ALA A 151 21.89 -1.42 -6.59
CA ALA A 151 22.30 -2.01 -5.32
C ALA A 151 23.66 -2.72 -5.43
N ARG A 152 23.89 -3.47 -6.52
CA ARG A 152 25.19 -4.13 -6.78
C ARG A 152 26.32 -3.11 -6.96
N ASP A 153 26.07 -2.05 -7.72
CA ASP A 153 27.07 -1.00 -7.98
C ASP A 153 27.47 -0.24 -6.69
N MET A 154 26.55 -0.13 -5.71
CA MET A 154 26.82 0.47 -4.40
C MET A 154 27.52 -0.49 -3.43
N GLU A 155 27.19 -1.79 -3.44
CA GLU A 155 27.87 -2.81 -2.63
C GLU A 155 29.35 -2.96 -2.97
N ASP A 156 29.75 -2.75 -4.23
CA ASP A 156 31.16 -2.76 -4.64
C ASP A 156 31.95 -1.51 -4.16
N THR A 157 31.25 -0.48 -3.68
CA THR A 157 31.88 0.79 -3.24
C THR A 157 31.95 0.92 -1.72
N ASP A 158 31.02 0.32 -0.97
CA ASP A 158 30.98 0.33 0.51
C ASP A 158 31.30 -1.05 1.10
N ASN A 159 32.54 -1.23 1.59
CA ASN A 159 33.05 -2.46 2.20
C ASN A 159 32.56 -2.68 3.66
N ASP A 160 31.59 -1.90 4.13
CA ASP A 160 30.93 -2.09 5.42
C ASP A 160 29.64 -2.89 5.16
N GLY A 161 29.57 -4.14 5.64
CA GLY A 161 28.57 -5.18 5.30
C GLY A 161 27.11 -4.91 5.67
N ASN A 162 26.64 -3.68 5.47
CA ASN A 162 25.27 -3.24 5.65
C ASN A 162 24.52 -3.41 4.31
N ARG A 163 24.09 -4.64 4.06
CA ARG A 163 23.36 -5.03 2.84
C ARG A 163 22.21 -4.06 2.58
N LEU A 164 22.26 -3.35 1.45
CA LEU A 164 21.25 -2.35 1.08
C LEU A 164 19.89 -3.03 0.84
N PRO A 165 18.77 -2.36 1.18
CA PRO A 165 17.44 -2.91 0.92
C PRO A 165 17.18 -3.00 -0.59
N PHE A 166 16.61 -4.12 -1.05
CA PHE A 166 16.19 -4.35 -2.44
C PHE A 166 14.69 -4.04 -2.67
N GLY A 167 14.27 -3.89 -3.93
CA GLY A 167 12.87 -3.73 -4.32
C GLY A 167 12.26 -2.38 -3.91
N PHE A 168 11.02 -2.38 -3.42
CA PHE A 168 10.33 -1.14 -3.03
C PHE A 168 11.00 -0.39 -1.87
N ALA A 169 11.72 -1.11 -1.00
CA ALA A 169 12.50 -0.46 0.05
C ALA A 169 13.66 0.37 -0.54
N ALA A 170 14.27 -0.10 -1.64
CA ALA A 170 15.26 0.68 -2.40
C ALA A 170 14.60 1.90 -3.05
N TYR A 171 13.49 1.69 -3.75
CA TYR A 171 12.75 2.75 -4.44
C TYR A 171 12.28 3.88 -3.50
N THR A 172 11.73 3.52 -2.35
CA THR A 172 11.25 4.52 -1.37
C THR A 172 12.40 5.26 -0.70
N SER A 173 13.54 4.61 -0.48
CA SER A 173 14.75 5.25 0.04
C SER A 173 15.32 6.26 -0.96
N LEU A 174 15.36 5.91 -2.26
CA LEU A 174 15.75 6.83 -3.34
C LEU A 174 14.79 8.02 -3.47
N ALA A 175 13.47 7.79 -3.44
CA ALA A 175 12.49 8.87 -3.53
C ALA A 175 12.56 9.83 -2.31
N ARG A 176 12.86 9.31 -1.11
CA ARG A 176 13.11 10.13 0.08
C ARG A 176 14.40 10.92 -0.05
N SER A 177 15.50 10.29 -0.46
CA SER A 177 16.79 10.97 -0.61
C SER A 177 16.72 12.08 -1.66
N GLU A 178 16.05 11.87 -2.80
CA GLU A 178 15.80 12.91 -3.81
C GLU A 178 14.95 14.06 -3.27
N SER A 179 13.91 13.76 -2.48
CA SER A 179 13.05 14.79 -1.88
C SER A 179 13.82 15.63 -0.85
N GLU A 180 14.66 15.00 -0.03
CA GLU A 180 15.52 15.67 0.95
C GLU A 180 16.63 16.49 0.28
N LEU A 181 17.26 15.97 -0.77
CA LEU A 181 18.23 16.69 -1.59
C LEU A 181 17.59 17.92 -2.22
N ARG A 182 16.38 17.77 -2.79
CA ARG A 182 15.62 18.86 -3.40
C ARG A 182 15.25 19.94 -2.38
N ASN A 183 14.89 19.54 -1.16
CA ASN A 183 14.55 20.45 -0.07
C ASN A 183 15.79 21.19 0.47
N ARG A 184 16.97 20.54 0.46
CA ARG A 184 18.25 21.19 0.82
C ARG A 184 18.77 22.15 -0.24
N SER A 185 18.46 21.89 -1.52
CA SER A 185 18.86 22.76 -2.63
C SER A 185 17.96 24.00 -2.84
N ASN A 186 16.95 24.23 -1.98
CA ASN A 186 16.10 25.42 -2.03
C ASN A 186 16.17 26.22 -0.70
N PRO A 187 17.20 27.06 -0.50
CA PRO A 187 17.41 27.79 0.76
C PRO A 187 16.43 28.95 1.02
N ASP A 188 15.50 29.26 0.10
CA ASP A 188 14.62 30.44 0.20
C ASP A 188 13.33 30.23 1.01
N GLN A 189 13.23 29.14 1.80
CA GLN A 189 12.10 28.92 2.71
C GLN A 189 12.56 28.73 4.17
N ALA A 190 13.27 29.74 4.68
CA ALA A 190 13.35 29.91 6.13
C ALA A 190 11.94 30.24 6.68
N PRO A 191 11.53 29.69 7.84
CA PRO A 191 10.30 30.12 8.50
C PRO A 191 10.42 31.61 8.82
N ASN A 192 9.43 32.40 8.36
CA ASN A 192 9.30 33.83 8.65
C ASN A 192 9.57 34.07 10.14
N ALA A 193 10.69 34.72 10.45
CA ALA A 193 10.96 35.23 11.78
C ALA A 193 9.82 36.19 12.19
N PRO A 194 9.30 36.10 13.43
CA PRO A 194 8.28 37.02 13.89
C PRO A 194 8.82 38.45 13.86
N LYS A 195 8.06 39.35 13.23
CA LYS A 195 8.37 40.79 13.25
C LYS A 195 8.33 41.29 14.70
N PRO A 196 9.29 42.11 15.13
CA PRO A 196 9.21 42.77 16.44
C PRO A 196 8.03 43.74 16.44
N ASP A 197 7.26 43.70 17.52
CA ASP A 197 6.12 44.60 17.76
C ASP A 197 6.59 46.06 17.81
N PRO A 198 5.85 47.00 17.21
CA PRO A 198 6.16 48.42 17.35
C PRO A 198 5.74 48.92 18.74
N GLU A 199 6.64 49.63 19.41
CA GLU A 199 6.38 50.43 20.62
C GLU A 199 5.40 51.59 20.37
#